data_AF-A0A8W8JVW9-F1
#
_entry.id   AF-A0A8W8JVW9-F1
#
_cell.length_a   1.000
_cell.length_b   1.000
_cell.length_c   1.000
_cell.angle_alpha   90.00
_cell.angle_beta   90.00
_cell.angle_gamma   90.00
#
_symmetry.space_group_name_H-M   'P 1'
#
loop_
_entity.id
_entity.type
_entity.pdbx_description
1 polymer ?
#
loop_
_entity_poly.entity_id
_entity_poly.type
_entity_poly.pdbx_seq_one_letter_code
_entity_poly.pdbx_strand_id
1 'polypeptide(L)'
;CQIMEDTTASSDLLRTIIPYYEQILQRELSHRRMLSDLGVTLGRRMATPTHTRLSQSASRRASLDSEEVTTRCEVTKKICYLSLLMNSTTDQTYCLEQGVLQAQKKKKSKFCLIYRYTEEELKKIMEDAKTRLTALSPPEPAPVQRRKSRKSES
;
A
#
# COMPACT_ATOMS: atom_id res chain seq x y z
N CYS A 1 -4.00 -0.72 4.10
CA CYS A 1 -4.93 0.44 4.19
C CYS A 1 -6.14 -0.08 4.92
N GLN A 2 -6.40 0.39 6.14
CA GLN A 2 -7.38 -0.26 7.02
C GLN A 2 -8.76 -0.42 6.36
N ILE A 3 -9.22 0.57 5.60
CA ILE A 3 -10.50 0.48 4.88
C ILE A 3 -10.48 -0.58 3.76
N MET A 4 -9.34 -0.75 3.08
CA MET A 4 -9.18 -1.78 2.04
C MET A 4 -9.10 -3.20 2.63
N GLU A 5 -8.75 -3.32 3.91
CA GLU A 5 -8.65 -4.59 4.63
C GLU A 5 -9.93 -4.86 5.45
N ASP A 6 -10.77 -3.85 5.65
CA ASP A 6 -12.05 -3.97 6.35
C ASP A 6 -13.07 -4.74 5.51
N THR A 7 -13.55 -5.84 6.08
CA THR A 7 -14.56 -6.72 5.47
C THR A 7 -15.98 -6.18 5.61
N THR A 8 -16.18 -5.20 6.50
CA THR A 8 -17.46 -4.54 6.78
C THR A 8 -17.67 -3.27 5.96
N ALA A 9 -16.66 -2.85 5.18
CA ALA A 9 -16.73 -1.67 4.32
C ALA A 9 -17.86 -1.80 3.28
N SER A 10 -18.67 -0.75 3.14
CA SER A 10 -19.79 -0.71 2.19
C SER A 10 -19.32 -0.70 0.74
N SER A 11 -20.17 -1.17 -0.18
CA SER A 11 -19.89 -1.15 -1.62
C SER A 11 -19.59 0.25 -2.14
N ASP A 12 -20.29 1.27 -1.65
CA ASP A 12 -20.11 2.66 -2.12
C ASP A 12 -18.79 3.25 -1.63
N LEU A 13 -18.37 2.90 -0.41
CA LEU A 13 -17.07 3.27 0.12
C LEU A 13 -15.94 2.59 -0.67
N LEU A 14 -16.07 1.29 -0.95
CA LEU A 14 -15.11 0.56 -1.77
C LEU A 14 -15.00 1.14 -3.20
N ARG A 15 -16.14 1.45 -3.85
CA ARG A 15 -16.17 2.12 -5.16
C ARG A 15 -15.40 3.43 -5.15
N THR A 16 -15.53 4.19 -4.07
CA THR A 16 -14.85 5.47 -3.92
C THR A 16 -13.35 5.29 -3.70
N ILE A 17 -12.95 4.37 -2.81
CA ILE A 17 -11.55 4.28 -2.34
C ILE A 17 -10.65 3.47 -3.28
N ILE A 18 -11.17 2.44 -3.94
CA ILE A 18 -10.36 1.56 -4.83
C ILE A 18 -9.54 2.37 -5.86
N PRO A 19 -10.11 3.34 -6.60
CA PRO A 19 -9.34 4.14 -7.56
C PRO A 19 -8.21 4.95 -6.90
N TYR A 20 -8.42 5.48 -5.69
CA TYR A 20 -7.36 6.19 -4.96
C TYR A 20 -6.26 5.24 -4.49
N TYR A 21 -6.64 4.08 -3.96
CA TYR A 21 -5.67 3.07 -3.54
C TYR A 21 -4.85 2.55 -4.74
N GLU A 22 -5.46 2.44 -5.92
CA GLU A 22 -4.77 2.02 -7.14
C GLU A 22 -3.70 3.02 -7.57
N GLN A 23 -4.02 4.32 -7.54
CA GLN A 23 -3.04 5.38 -7.79
C GLN A 23 -1.91 5.37 -6.76
N ILE A 24 -2.22 5.16 -5.48
CA ILE A 24 -1.21 5.06 -4.43
C ILE A 24 -0.30 3.84 -4.69
N LEU A 25 -0.88 2.70 -5.03
CA LEU A 25 -0.15 1.46 -5.29
C LEU A 25 0.77 1.59 -6.51
N GLN A 26 0.26 2.15 -7.61
CA GLN A 26 1.06 2.42 -8.81
C GLN A 26 2.26 3.31 -8.50
N ARG A 27 2.04 4.41 -7.76
CA ARG A 27 3.13 5.31 -7.35
C ARG A 27 4.14 4.60 -6.44
N GLU A 28 3.66 3.89 -5.43
CA GLU A 28 4.50 3.14 -4.48
C GLU A 28 5.42 2.16 -5.21
N LEU A 29 4.85 1.29 -6.05
CA LEU A 29 5.62 0.27 -6.77
C LEU A 29 6.56 0.88 -7.81
N SER A 30 6.14 1.94 -8.50
CA SER A 30 7.00 2.67 -9.44
C SER A 30 8.26 3.20 -8.75
N HIS A 31 8.12 3.85 -7.59
CA HIS A 31 9.28 4.36 -6.85
C HIS A 31 10.15 3.24 -6.28
N ARG A 32 9.56 2.13 -5.79
CA ARG A 32 10.34 0.96 -5.36
C ARG A 32 11.20 0.38 -6.48
N ARG A 33 10.64 0.29 -7.70
CA ARG A 33 11.39 -0.15 -8.90
C ARG A 33 12.52 0.80 -9.23
N MET A 34 12.27 2.11 -9.28
CA MET A 34 13.32 3.11 -9.51
C MET A 34 14.44 3.01 -8.47
N LEU A 35 14.12 2.77 -7.19
CA LEU A 35 15.13 2.58 -6.15
C LEU A 35 15.93 1.29 -6.35
N SER A 36 15.26 0.20 -6.71
CA SER A 36 15.91 -1.07 -7.06
C SER A 36 16.87 -0.90 -8.24
N ASP A 37 16.46 -0.20 -9.29
CA ASP A 37 17.29 0.09 -10.47
C ASP A 37 18.51 0.95 -10.13
N LEU A 38 18.40 1.78 -9.09
CA LEU A 38 19.52 2.56 -8.52
C LEU A 38 20.41 1.74 -7.57
N GLY A 39 20.17 0.43 -7.44
CA GLY A 39 20.95 -0.47 -6.59
C GLY A 39 20.61 -0.41 -5.10
N VAL A 40 19.48 0.20 -4.73
CA VAL A 40 19.01 0.20 -3.35
C VAL A 40 18.57 -1.22 -2.98
N THR A 41 19.14 -1.73 -1.89
CA THR A 41 18.80 -3.06 -1.39
C THR A 41 17.50 -3.03 -0.60
N LEU A 42 16.75 -4.13 -0.66
CA LEU A 42 15.62 -4.35 0.22
C LEU A 42 16.13 -4.50 1.66
N GLY A 43 15.65 -3.65 2.55
CA GLY A 43 16.00 -3.66 3.97
C GLY A 43 15.03 -4.50 4.79
N ARG A 44 14.73 -4.04 6.01
CA ARG A 44 13.83 -4.71 6.94
C ARG A 44 12.36 -4.30 6.74
N ARG A 45 11.47 -5.17 7.21
CA ARG A 45 10.05 -4.84 7.36
C ARG A 45 9.82 -3.87 8.53
N MET A 46 8.87 -2.95 8.38
CA MET A 46 8.43 -2.09 9.48
C MET A 46 7.76 -2.93 10.57
N ALA A 47 8.02 -2.60 11.84
CA ALA A 47 7.26 -3.18 12.93
C ALA A 47 5.81 -2.69 12.85
N THR A 48 4.87 -3.61 12.60
CA THR A 48 3.44 -3.31 12.72
C THR A 48 2.94 -3.77 14.09
N PRO A 49 2.02 -3.03 14.74
CA PRO A 49 1.47 -3.41 16.04
C PRO A 49 0.83 -4.81 16.10
N THR A 50 0.42 -5.34 14.95
CA THR A 50 -0.17 -6.69 14.82
C THR A 50 0.86 -7.82 14.86
N HIS A 51 2.13 -7.56 14.55
CA HIS A 51 3.19 -8.58 14.50
C HIS A 51 4.05 -8.66 15.76
N THR A 52 3.87 -7.77 16.75
CA THR A 52 4.71 -7.67 17.95
C THR A 52 4.40 -8.66 19.07
N ARG A 53 3.54 -9.67 18.86
CA ARG A 53 3.22 -10.65 19.92
C ARG A 53 4.10 -11.90 19.97
N LEU A 54 5.11 -12.04 19.11
CA LEU A 54 6.03 -13.17 19.16
C LEU A 54 7.44 -12.69 18.85
N SER A 55 8.34 -12.81 19.84
CA SER A 55 9.75 -12.43 19.79
C SER A 55 10.04 -10.94 19.99
N GLN A 56 10.24 -10.55 21.25
CA GLN A 56 11.58 -10.13 21.69
C GLN A 56 11.61 -9.97 23.20
N SER A 57 12.47 -10.79 23.81
CA SER A 57 12.93 -10.67 25.18
C SER A 57 13.42 -9.25 25.47
N ALA A 58 13.04 -8.76 26.65
CA ALA A 58 13.46 -7.50 27.23
C ALA A 58 14.98 -7.24 27.09
N SER A 59 15.35 -6.09 26.53
CA SER A 59 16.41 -5.20 27.04
C SER A 59 16.82 -4.15 26.00
N ARG A 60 16.18 -2.98 26.04
CA ARG A 60 16.82 -1.66 26.24
C ARG A 60 15.81 -0.53 26.07
N ARG A 61 15.56 0.15 27.21
CA ARG A 61 15.29 1.59 27.36
C ARG A 61 14.58 2.29 26.21
N ALA A 62 13.30 2.59 26.40
CA ALA A 62 12.82 3.94 26.70
C ALA A 62 11.34 4.04 26.32
N SER A 63 10.59 4.69 27.18
CA SER A 63 9.18 5.01 27.04
C SER A 63 8.83 5.54 25.65
N LEU A 64 8.04 4.80 24.90
CA LEU A 64 7.08 5.36 23.94
C LEU A 64 5.83 4.47 24.03
N ASP A 65 4.99 4.88 24.96
CA ASP A 65 3.63 4.42 25.13
C ASP A 65 2.87 4.58 23.81
N SER A 66 2.43 3.46 23.25
CA SER A 66 1.23 3.27 22.42
C SER A 66 0.83 4.26 21.29
N GLU A 67 1.76 5.04 20.71
CA GLU A 67 1.51 5.76 19.45
C GLU A 67 2.27 5.08 18.30
N GLU A 68 1.59 4.82 17.18
CA GLU A 68 2.24 4.35 15.95
C GLU A 68 3.45 5.26 15.67
N VAL A 69 4.68 4.77 15.88
CA VAL A 69 5.91 5.51 15.56
C VAL A 69 5.94 5.67 14.04
N THR A 70 5.26 6.72 13.58
CA THR A 70 5.08 7.04 12.18
C THR A 70 6.32 7.78 11.75
N THR A 71 7.28 7.02 11.21
CA THR A 71 8.53 7.60 10.70
C THR A 71 8.20 8.66 9.64
N ARG A 72 8.80 9.84 9.79
CA ARG A 72 8.57 10.98 8.90
C ARG A 72 9.73 11.16 7.93
N CYS A 73 9.40 11.64 6.74
CA CYS A 73 10.42 12.09 5.79
C CYS A 73 11.15 13.30 6.36
N GLU A 74 12.49 13.28 6.33
CA GLU A 74 13.32 14.37 6.82
C GLU A 74 13.08 15.68 6.07
N VAL A 75 12.78 15.61 4.77
CA VAL A 75 12.57 16.77 3.89
C VAL A 75 11.13 17.26 3.94
N THR A 76 10.17 16.40 3.61
CA THR A 76 8.76 16.81 3.44
C THR A 76 7.96 16.79 4.75
N LYS A 77 8.52 16.20 5.81
CA LYS A 77 7.86 15.94 7.11
C LYS A 77 6.59 15.07 7.03
N LYS A 78 6.24 14.55 5.84
CA LYS A 78 5.13 13.62 5.63
C LYS A 78 5.42 12.29 6.32
N ILE A 79 4.37 11.65 6.83
CA ILE A 79 4.42 10.30 7.38
C ILE A 79 4.68 9.30 6.26
N CYS A 80 5.67 8.42 6.46
CA CYS A 80 6.02 7.36 5.51
C CYS A 80 5.37 6.04 5.94
N TYR A 81 4.12 5.84 5.56
CA TYR A 81 3.33 4.68 6.03
C TYR A 81 3.67 3.37 5.30
N LEU A 82 3.75 3.38 3.96
CA LEU A 82 3.94 2.16 3.16
C LEU A 82 5.39 1.74 3.11
N SER A 83 6.27 2.69 2.81
CA SER A 83 7.71 2.48 2.76
C SER A 83 8.46 3.79 2.98
N LEU A 84 9.75 3.65 3.28
CA LEU A 84 10.71 4.74 3.32
C LEU A 84 12.08 4.26 2.87
N LEU A 85 12.90 5.20 2.42
CA LEU A 85 14.33 4.98 2.22
C LEU A 85 15.06 5.38 3.50
N MET A 86 15.90 4.50 4.03
CA MET A 86 16.74 4.77 5.21
C MET A 86 18.21 4.75 4.81
N ASN A 87 18.95 5.77 5.19
CA ASN A 87 20.40 5.77 5.13
C ASN A 87 20.95 5.07 6.38
N SER A 88 21.59 3.91 6.23
CA SER A 88 22.09 3.15 7.38
C SER A 88 23.26 3.82 8.12
N THR A 89 23.88 4.84 7.52
CA THR A 89 25.02 5.56 8.11
C THR A 89 24.58 6.79 8.90
N THR A 90 23.60 7.54 8.39
CA THR A 90 23.12 8.77 9.02
C THR A 90 21.80 8.61 9.77
N ASP A 91 21.17 7.45 9.67
CA ASP A 91 19.82 7.14 10.19
C ASP A 91 18.73 8.07 9.64
N GLN A 92 19.02 8.78 8.54
CA GLN A 92 18.10 9.67 7.88
C GLN A 92 17.07 8.90 7.06
N THR A 93 15.80 9.32 7.16
CA THR A 93 14.67 8.66 6.51
C THR A 93 13.98 9.59 5.50
N TYR A 94 13.66 9.05 4.33
CA TYR A 94 13.02 9.77 3.24
C TYR A 94 11.77 9.05 2.76
N CYS A 95 10.72 9.80 2.39
CA CYS A 95 9.65 9.22 1.58
C CYS A 95 10.22 8.77 0.23
N LEU A 96 9.55 7.85 -0.47
CA LEU A 96 10.12 7.25 -1.69
C LEU A 96 10.46 8.28 -2.78
N GLU A 97 9.61 9.29 -2.96
CA GLU A 97 9.85 10.39 -3.91
C GLU A 97 11.18 11.10 -3.64
N GLN A 98 11.41 11.53 -2.39
CA GLN A 98 12.68 12.15 -2.00
C GLN A 98 13.82 11.14 -1.98
N GLY A 99 13.53 9.89 -1.63
CA GLY A 99 14.49 8.79 -1.60
C GLY A 99 15.13 8.56 -2.96
N VAL A 100 14.35 8.57 -4.04
CA VAL A 100 14.87 8.45 -5.41
C VAL A 100 15.85 9.57 -5.72
N LEU A 101 15.50 10.82 -5.39
CA LEU A 101 16.39 11.97 -5.59
C LEU A 101 17.69 11.85 -4.78
N GLN A 102 17.62 11.36 -3.53
CA GLN A 102 18.79 11.17 -2.69
C GLN A 102 19.68 10.01 -3.18
N ALA A 103 19.09 8.90 -3.60
CA ALA A 103 19.80 7.75 -4.15
C ALA A 103 20.57 8.11 -5.44
N GLN A 104 19.96 8.91 -6.33
CA GLN A 104 20.63 9.41 -7.54
C GLN A 104 21.81 10.33 -7.22
N LYS A 105 21.65 11.23 -6.24
CA LYS A 105 22.69 12.20 -5.87
C LYS A 105 23.85 11.57 -5.08
N LYS A 106 23.56 10.62 -4.18
CA LYS A 106 24.52 10.07 -3.23
C LYS A 106 24.85 8.61 -3.55
N LYS A 107 25.47 8.36 -4.70
CA LYS A 107 25.80 7.01 -5.23
C LYS A 107 26.59 6.10 -4.27
N LYS A 108 27.32 6.65 -3.30
CA LYS A 108 28.11 5.88 -2.32
C LYS A 108 27.40 5.65 -0.98
N SER A 109 26.19 6.18 -0.79
CA SER A 109 25.46 6.04 0.46
C SER A 109 24.84 4.65 0.59
N LYS A 110 24.89 4.09 1.80
CA LYS A 110 24.29 2.81 2.13
C LYS A 110 22.80 2.99 2.39
N PHE A 111 22.03 3.10 1.32
CA PHE A 111 20.58 3.16 1.39
C PHE A 111 19.96 1.76 1.41
N CYS A 112 18.88 1.63 2.18
CA CYS A 112 18.03 0.45 2.17
C CYS A 112 16.55 0.84 2.20
N LEU A 113 15.72 0.04 1.52
CA LEU A 113 14.28 0.23 1.50
C LEU A 113 13.64 -0.44 2.71
N ILE A 114 12.96 0.32 3.54
CA ILE A 114 12.16 -0.19 4.66
C ILE A 114 10.68 -0.16 4.24
N TYR A 115 9.96 -1.25 4.45
CA TYR A 115 8.60 -1.43 3.90
C TYR A 115 7.64 -2.05 4.91
N ARG A 116 6.36 -1.69 4.84
CA ARG A 116 5.28 -2.30 5.66
C ARG A 116 4.71 -3.56 5.01
N TYR A 117 4.53 -3.54 3.70
CA TYR A 117 3.97 -4.64 2.92
C TYR A 117 4.87 -4.95 1.72
N THR A 118 4.97 -6.23 1.36
CA THR A 118 5.58 -6.71 0.12
C THR A 118 4.75 -6.28 -1.10
N GLU A 119 5.31 -6.39 -2.31
CA GLU A 119 4.56 -6.08 -3.53
C GLU A 119 3.37 -7.03 -3.70
N GLU A 120 3.53 -8.30 -3.35
CA GLU A 120 2.52 -9.34 -3.41
C GLU A 120 1.36 -9.06 -2.44
N GLU A 121 1.67 -8.66 -1.21
CA GLU A 121 0.65 -8.32 -0.21
C GLU A 121 -0.14 -7.08 -0.61
N LEU A 122 0.52 -6.05 -1.15
CA LEU A 122 -0.18 -4.86 -1.61
C LEU A 122 -1.13 -5.16 -2.77
N LYS A 123 -0.71 -5.99 -3.72
CA LYS A 123 -1.57 -6.48 -4.82
C LYS A 123 -2.73 -7.31 -4.28
N LYS A 124 -2.46 -8.21 -3.32
CA LYS A 124 -3.49 -9.04 -2.71
C LYS A 124 -4.58 -8.20 -2.02
N ILE A 125 -4.19 -7.19 -1.24
CA ILE A 125 -5.15 -6.26 -0.59
C ILE A 125 -6.06 -5.60 -1.63
N MET A 126 -5.50 -5.20 -2.77
CA MET A 126 -6.28 -4.62 -3.87
C MET A 126 -7.27 -5.62 -4.47
N GLU A 127 -6.80 -6.81 -4.84
CA GLU A 127 -7.63 -7.83 -5.48
C GLU A 127 -8.74 -8.34 -4.55
N ASP A 128 -8.44 -8.51 -3.27
CA ASP A 128 -9.42 -8.89 -2.26
C ASP A 128 -10.52 -7.81 -2.15
N ALA A 129 -10.17 -6.52 -2.20
CA ALA A 129 -11.15 -5.43 -2.15
C ALA A 129 -12.00 -5.35 -3.42
N LYS A 130 -11.39 -5.54 -4.60
CA LYS A 130 -12.13 -5.61 -5.89
C LYS A 130 -13.12 -6.77 -5.89
N THR A 131 -12.69 -7.94 -5.43
CA THR A 131 -13.53 -9.14 -5.31
C THR A 131 -14.73 -8.90 -4.39
N ARG A 132 -14.51 -8.26 -3.23
CA ARG A 132 -15.62 -7.89 -2.32
C ARG A 132 -16.59 -6.92 -2.98
N LEU A 133 -16.09 -5.91 -3.69
CA LEU A 133 -16.95 -4.97 -4.40
C LEU A 133 -17.83 -5.68 -5.44
N THR A 134 -17.28 -6.61 -6.21
CA THR A 134 -18.04 -7.42 -7.18
C THR A 134 -19.10 -8.28 -6.49
N ALA A 135 -18.76 -8.92 -5.37
CA ALA A 135 -19.69 -9.76 -4.61
C ALA A 135 -20.87 -8.96 -4.00
N LEU A 136 -20.65 -7.68 -3.67
CA LEU A 136 -21.67 -6.77 -3.16
C LEU A 136 -22.50 -6.11 -4.27
N SER A 137 -22.04 -6.14 -5.52
CA SER A 137 -22.79 -5.57 -6.64
C SER A 137 -23.91 -6.53 -7.09
N PRO A 138 -25.14 -6.03 -7.34
CA PRO A 138 -26.21 -6.87 -7.83
C PRO A 138 -25.84 -7.46 -9.20
N PRO A 139 -26.24 -8.71 -9.50
CA PRO A 139 -26.02 -9.30 -10.82
C PRO A 139 -26.67 -8.43 -11.90
N GLU A 140 -25.94 -8.19 -12.99
CA GLU A 140 -26.42 -7.43 -14.14
C GLU A 140 -27.75 -8.05 -14.64
N PRO A 141 -28.83 -7.27 -14.83
CA PRO A 141 -30.08 -7.82 -15.31
C PRO A 141 -29.88 -8.41 -16.71
N ALA A 142 -30.24 -9.69 -16.86
CA ALA A 142 -30.12 -10.40 -18.14
C ALA A 142 -30.76 -9.61 -19.29
N PRO A 143 -30.17 -9.64 -20.50
CA PRO A 143 -30.71 -8.90 -21.64
C PRO A 143 -32.13 -9.37 -21.94
N VAL A 144 -33.09 -8.44 -21.81
CA VAL A 144 -34.50 -8.67 -22.11
C VAL A 144 -34.64 -9.02 -23.60
N GLN A 145 -34.79 -10.31 -23.90
CA GLN A 145 -35.15 -10.75 -25.25
C GLN A 145 -36.54 -10.19 -25.58
N ARG A 146 -36.59 -9.13 -26.40
CA ARG A 146 -37.83 -8.64 -27.02
C ARG A 146 -38.48 -9.78 -27.81
N ARG A 147 -39.53 -10.40 -27.24
CA ARG A 147 -40.40 -11.32 -27.97
C ARG A 147 -41.01 -10.56 -29.15
N LYS A 148 -40.62 -10.94 -30.37
CA LYS A 148 -41.27 -10.46 -31.60
C LYS A 148 -42.68 -11.05 -31.63
N SER A 149 -43.68 -10.20 -31.41
CA SER A 149 -45.09 -10.55 -31.62
C SER A 149 -45.31 -10.87 -33.10
N ARG A 150 -45.56 -12.14 -33.42
CA ARG A 150 -46.08 -12.52 -34.74
C ARG A 150 -47.49 -11.95 -34.85
N LYS A 151 -47.66 -10.96 -35.72
CA LYS A 151 -48.97 -10.47 -36.15
C LYS A 151 -49.50 -11.46 -37.19
N SER A 152 -50.50 -12.25 -36.81
CA SER A 152 -51.32 -13.03 -37.74
C SER A 152 -52.35 -12.07 -38.32
N GLU A 153 -52.30 -11.82 -39.62
CA GLU A 153 -53.32 -11.06 -40.35
C GLU A 153 -54.17 -12.08 -41.11
N SER A 154 -55.47 -12.08 -40.82
CA SER A 154 -56.51 -12.85 -41.51
C SER A 154 -57.20 -11.99 -42.54
#